data_AF-A0A7X9B0Q2-F1
#
_entry.id   AF-A0A7X9B0Q2-F1
#
_cell.length_a   1.000
_cell.length_b   1.000
_cell.length_c   1.000
_cell.angle_alpha   90.00
_cell.angle_beta   90.00
_cell.angle_gamma   90.00
#
_symmetry.space_group_name_H-M   'P 1'
#
loop_
_entity.id
_entity.type
_entity.pdbx_description
1 polymer ?
#
loop_
_entity_poly.entity_id
_entity_poly.type
_entity_poly.pdbx_seq_one_letter_code
_entity_poly.pdbx_strand_id
1 'polypeptide(L)' 'QPGEKSYPILGVTYILYREDLAADRKKELFKYFNWCMTTGATAAKRLQYVPIPDNLVKLIQKDVLK' A
#
# COMPACT_ATOMS: atom_id res chain seq x y z
N GLN A 1 13.00 -11.38 21.99
CA GLN A 1 11.67 -11.22 21.34
C GLN A 1 11.82 -10.85 19.86
N PRO A 2 10.81 -11.07 18.99
CA PRO A 2 10.87 -10.55 17.61
C PRO A 2 11.10 -9.03 17.68
N GLY A 3 12.20 -8.54 17.08
CA GLY A 3 12.54 -7.11 17.08
C GLY A 3 13.74 -6.70 17.95
N GLU A 4 14.30 -7.57 18.79
CA GLU A 4 15.48 -7.24 19.63
C GLU A 4 16.70 -6.75 18.82
N LYS A 5 16.83 -7.21 17.57
CA LYS A 5 17.90 -6.82 16.64
C LYS A 5 17.45 -5.84 15.55
N SER A 6 16.19 -5.39 15.60
CA SER A 6 15.64 -4.49 14.59
C SER A 6 16.03 -3.04 14.84
N TYR A 7 16.02 -2.23 13.79
CA TYR A 7 16.18 -0.78 13.93
C TYR A 7 15.01 -0.19 14.74
N PRO A 8 15.26 0.68 15.73
CA PRO A 8 14.26 1.04 16.74
C PRO A 8 13.20 2.05 16.27
N ILE A 9 13.39 2.70 15.11
CA ILE A 9 12.48 3.73 14.59
C ILE A 9 11.90 3.24 13.26
N LEU A 10 10.57 3.16 13.20
CA LEU A 10 9.82 2.89 11.98
C LEU A 10 8.65 3.86 11.85
N GLY A 11 8.33 4.25 10.62
CA GLY A 11 7.21 5.12 10.30
C GLY A 11 6.41 4.54 9.14
N VAL A 12 5.15 4.94 9.05
CA VAL A 12 4.25 4.55 7.98
C VAL A 12 3.80 5.78 7.21
N THR A 13 3.62 5.63 5.90
CA THR A 13 3.02 6.65 5.05
C THR A 13 1.63 6.20 4.65
N TYR A 14 0.74 7.16 4.39
CA TYR A 14 -0.65 6.91 4.08
C TYR A 14 -1.00 7.44 2.69
N ILE A 15 -1.83 6.68 1.98
CA ILE A 15 -2.56 7.16 0.82
C ILE A 15 -3.92 7.64 1.33
N LEU A 16 -4.21 8.92 1.10
CA LEU A 16 -5.50 9.52 1.43
C LEU A 16 -6.25 9.80 0.13
N TYR A 17 -7.53 9.44 0.08
CA TYR A 17 -8.41 9.74 -1.05
C TYR A 17 -9.80 10.13 -0.54
N ARG A 18 -10.56 10.83 -1.39
CA ARG A 18 -11.94 11.22 -1.07
C ARG A 18 -12.91 10.07 -1.30
N GLU A 19 -13.81 9.83 -0.36
CA GLU A 19 -14.81 8.76 -0.50
C GLU A 19 -15.87 9.08 -1.57
N ASP A 20 -16.17 10.37 -1.79
CA ASP A 20 -17.22 10.89 -2.67
C ASP A 20 -16.76 11.18 -4.11
N LEU A 21 -15.78 10.42 -4.60
CA LEU A 21 -15.34 10.49 -6.00
C LEU A 21 -16.38 9.90 -6.96
N ALA A 22 -16.44 10.46 -8.17
CA ALA A 22 -17.17 9.85 -9.28
C ALA A 22 -16.66 8.41 -9.55
N ALA A 23 -17.58 7.51 -9.88
CA ALA A 23 -17.30 6.07 -9.94
C ALA A 23 -16.18 5.70 -10.94
N ASP A 24 -16.13 6.38 -12.07
CA ASP A 24 -15.09 6.24 -13.08
C ASP A 24 -13.71 6.62 -12.53
N ARG A 25 -13.61 7.77 -11.85
CA ARG A 25 -12.35 8.23 -11.23
C ARG A 25 -11.92 7.32 -10.09
N LYS A 26 -12.86 6.89 -9.25
CA LYS A 26 -12.59 5.97 -8.13
C LYS A 26 -12.01 4.65 -8.64
N LYS A 27 -12.59 4.11 -9.72
CA LYS A 27 -12.11 2.87 -10.35
C LYS A 27 -10.68 3.00 -10.87
N GLU A 28 -10.35 4.06 -11.60
CA GLU A 28 -8.98 4.24 -12.11
C GLU A 28 -7.96 4.49 -10.97
N LEU A 29 -8.36 5.21 -9.92
CA LEU A 29 -7.53 5.43 -8.75
C LEU A 29 -7.23 4.11 -8.01
N PHE A 30 -8.25 3.25 -7.85
CA PHE A 30 -8.09 1.95 -7.20
C PHE A 30 -7.21 1.00 -8.02
N LYS A 31 -7.28 1.03 -9.36
CA LYS A 31 -6.33 0.31 -10.21
C LYS A 31 -4.90 0.79 -9.97
N TYR A 32 -4.68 2.10 -9.88
CA TYR A 32 -3.36 2.66 -9.59
C TYR A 32 -2.85 2.24 -8.21
N PHE A 33 -3.68 2.30 -7.16
CA PHE A 33 -3.30 1.83 -5.83
C PHE A 33 -2.95 0.35 -5.81
N ASN A 34 -3.74 -0.49 -6.49
CA ASN A 34 -3.42 -1.91 -6.65
C ASN A 34 -2.07 -2.12 -7.33
N TRP A 35 -1.77 -1.34 -8.37
CA TRP A 35 -0.49 -1.40 -9.07
C TRP A 35 0.67 -1.01 -8.14
N CYS A 36 0.54 0.04 -7.32
CA CYS A 36 1.56 0.46 -6.35
C CYS A 36 1.95 -0.67 -5.37
N MET A 37 0.98 -1.49 -4.96
CA MET A 37 1.17 -2.58 -4.01
C MET A 37 1.58 -3.91 -4.64
N THR A 38 1.53 -4.02 -5.98
CA THR A 38 1.84 -5.26 -6.70
C THR A 38 3.07 -5.04 -7.60
N THR A 39 2.87 -4.79 -8.89
CA THR A 39 3.95 -4.59 -9.87
C THR A 39 4.87 -3.42 -9.46
N GLY A 40 4.28 -2.33 -8.97
CA GLY A 40 4.98 -1.13 -8.54
C GLY A 40 5.74 -1.28 -7.22
N ALA A 41 5.50 -2.35 -6.44
CA ALA A 41 6.11 -2.53 -5.12
C ALA A 41 7.64 -2.62 -5.16
N THR A 42 8.22 -2.98 -6.31
CA THR A 42 9.68 -3.00 -6.50
C THR A 42 10.31 -1.61 -6.41
N ALA A 43 9.55 -0.55 -6.71
CA ALA A 43 10.03 0.83 -6.58
C ALA A 43 10.25 1.22 -5.11
N ALA A 44 9.46 0.69 -4.18
CA ALA A 44 9.63 0.93 -2.75
C ALA A 44 11.03 0.53 -2.28
N LYS A 45 11.51 -0.65 -2.68
CA LYS A 45 12.87 -1.12 -2.35
C LYS A 45 13.96 -0.20 -2.91
N ARG A 46 13.79 0.30 -4.15
CA ARG A 46 14.76 1.23 -4.76
C ARG A 46 14.85 2.54 -3.97
N LEU A 47 13.72 3.00 -3.42
CA LEU A 47 13.60 4.18 -2.58
C LEU A 47 13.89 3.91 -1.09
N GLN A 48 14.43 2.73 -0.73
CA GLN A 48 14.73 2.33 0.65
C GLN A 48 13.51 2.23 1.59
N TYR A 49 12.31 2.03 1.03
CA TYR A 49 11.11 1.67 1.79
C TYR A 49 10.93 0.15 1.89
N VAL A 50 10.19 -0.27 2.92
CA VAL A 50 9.75 -1.66 3.09
C VAL A 50 8.46 -1.88 2.28
N PRO A 51 8.42 -2.83 1.33
CA PRO A 51 7.18 -3.17 0.62
C PRO A 51 6.12 -3.73 1.56
N ILE A 52 4.86 -3.45 1.24
CA ILE A 52 3.72 -4.01 1.99
C ILE A 52 3.70 -5.54 1.83
N PRO A 53 3.59 -6.31 2.93
CA PRO A 53 3.50 -7.77 2.88
C PRO A 53 2.25 -8.27 2.14
N ASP A 54 2.38 -9.41 1.45
CA ASP A 54 1.32 -9.99 0.61
C ASP A 54 -0.02 -10.20 1.34
N ASN A 55 0.00 -10.60 2.61
CA ASN A 55 -1.20 -10.79 3.41
C ASN A 55 -1.96 -9.47 3.62
N LEU A 56 -1.23 -8.36 3.77
CA LEU A 56 -1.83 -7.04 3.90
C LEU A 56 -2.30 -6.49 2.55
N VAL A 57 -1.58 -6.74 1.46
CA VAL A 57 -2.05 -6.40 0.10
C VAL A 57 -3.39 -7.10 -0.20
N LYS A 58 -3.51 -8.38 0.10
CA LYS A 58 -4.77 -9.14 -0.07
C LYS A 58 -5.91 -8.57 0.78
N LEU A 59 -5.62 -8.13 2.00
CA LEU A 59 -6.62 -7.48 2.86
C LEU A 59 -7.11 -6.17 2.25
N ILE A 60 -6.20 -5.31 1.76
CA ILE A 60 -6.54 -4.02 1.13
C ILE A 60 -7.37 -4.24 -0.14
N GLN A 61 -6.99 -5.21 -0.98
CA GLN A 61 -7.75 -5.57 -2.18
C GLN A 61 -9.18 -5.99 -1.85
N LYS A 62 -9.37 -6.78 -0.79
CA LYS A 62 -10.68 -7.30 -0.39
C LYS A 62 -11.56 -6.21 0.25
N ASP A 63 -10.98 -5.37 1.11
CA ASP A 63 -11.76 -4.50 2.00
C ASP A 63 -11.86 -3.05 1.51
N VAL A 64 -10.84 -2.55 0.78
CA VAL A 64 -10.76 -1.15 0.33
C VAL A 64 -10.99 -1.01 -1.18
N LEU A 65 -10.33 -1.83 -1.99
CA LEU A 65 -10.34 -1.70 -3.46
C LEU A 65 -11.54 -2.41 -4.13
N LYS A 66 -12.75 -2.07 -3.67
CA LYS A 66 -14.01 -2.60 -4.19
C LYS A 66 -14.53 -1.80 -5.39
#